data_AF-A0A1E7FV56-F1
#
_entry.id   AF-A0A1E7FV56-F1
#
_cell.length_a   1.000
_cell.length_b   1.000
_cell.length_c   1.000
_cell.angle_alpha   90.00
_cell.angle_beta   90.00
_cell.angle_gamma   90.00
#
_symmetry.space_group_name_H-M   'P 1'
#
loop_
_entity.id
_entity.type
_entity.pdbx_description
1 polymer ?
#
loop_
_entity_poly.entity_id
_entity_poly.type
_entity_poly.pdbx_seq_one_letter_code
_entity_poly.pdbx_strand_id
1 'polypeptide(L)'
;MFGWINRNANEAEQNVDPGFRYKGKKGLASPLSNNINNTKHQSSKTRPPDTISYLSPTSAEGDDTNAFKNRTDSRQVEASTTRYTSMNNERDQAPTRYKDISTSSLVRLEKLDPAHPMIASRSCATSRSQALDLNHNDNSFHIIAKLLVDRFEEHLSNENVKTIRLSAGDLYHLNRVVPGRQSFIEAVRYRLKECPDDSSKPIHLVTRQCHALGLDRDGEANLLYAPIGTNFPISKMRESKSASRRTFKVNNVAIQNAQPNTPDELARQQLTTELQEASNLMSESVTAEASQFWRNQVAELQGKLRALHGKGIRPTNVTNLDTTNVTTESLKASETVLSGLWQNIGYVPPTQDKQLEVISSFDTDVENNNGKDTLPPGHSSSENELPIVDVVAPSDLPGGYQFEAEINDKRFLATVPNGGIRKGQTFYCYMKVTNDEGIPVGRWRDRPFDCFKYGFRHPMLLLSFLCPLLALAQVMERVGLDITGRKPIENTPQDGLWSPRGMAISILCFWAGLNLTIVSGLEFKLHSYVTVSAADFLSIILVNASMIAFTIKATINTRDSLMERYQIPTGRLGSRNETIKSIILFPLTIAQMGRHTTSYEHYGGVWCNATGFVEHQGP
;
A
#
# COMPACT_ATOMS: atom_id res chain seq x y z
N MET A 1 0.93 28.08 -19.30
CA MET A 1 -0.31 28.07 -20.12
C MET A 1 -1.39 28.96 -19.51
N PHE A 2 -1.96 28.66 -18.33
CA PHE A 2 -2.99 29.53 -17.69
C PHE A 2 -2.55 30.99 -17.45
N GLY A 3 -1.29 31.22 -17.05
CA GLY A 3 -0.74 32.59 -16.90
C GLY A 3 -0.56 33.39 -18.21
N TRP A 4 -0.73 32.76 -19.38
CA TRP A 4 -0.69 33.44 -20.69
C TRP A 4 -2.09 33.94 -21.09
N ILE A 5 -3.12 33.11 -20.88
CA ILE A 5 -4.52 33.47 -21.15
C ILE A 5 -4.95 34.69 -20.31
N ASN A 6 -4.54 34.74 -19.03
CA ASN A 6 -4.89 35.86 -18.15
C ASN A 6 -4.12 37.17 -18.43
N ARG A 7 -3.08 37.15 -19.28
CA ARG A 7 -2.32 38.35 -19.65
C ARG A 7 -2.92 39.03 -20.89
N ASN A 8 -3.35 38.25 -21.88
CA ASN A 8 -3.96 38.77 -23.12
C ASN A 8 -5.36 39.37 -22.91
N ALA A 9 -6.11 38.95 -21.88
CA ALA A 9 -7.43 39.52 -21.58
C ALA A 9 -7.36 41.00 -21.17
N ASN A 10 -6.33 41.39 -20.42
CA ASN A 10 -6.17 42.76 -19.92
C ASN A 10 -5.61 43.73 -20.98
N GLU A 11 -4.91 43.22 -22.00
CA GLU A 11 -4.40 44.04 -23.12
C GLU A 11 -5.52 44.39 -24.13
N ALA A 12 -6.63 43.64 -24.13
CA ALA A 12 -7.77 43.88 -25.03
C ALA A 12 -8.70 45.03 -24.60
N GLU A 13 -8.68 45.46 -23.33
CA GLU A 13 -9.55 46.54 -22.82
C GLU A 13 -8.91 47.95 -22.84
N GLN A 14 -7.61 48.09 -23.14
CA GLN A 14 -6.91 49.39 -23.09
C GLN A 14 -6.68 50.08 -24.45
N ASN A 15 -7.11 49.51 -25.57
CA ASN A 15 -7.01 50.13 -26.90
C ASN A 15 -8.36 50.23 -27.62
N VAL A 16 -9.22 51.14 -27.16
CA VAL A 16 -10.41 51.58 -27.89
C VAL A 16 -10.27 53.08 -28.20
N ASP A 17 -9.72 53.38 -29.38
CA ASP A 17 -9.58 54.73 -29.91
C ASP A 17 -10.90 55.18 -30.60
N PRO A 18 -11.60 56.23 -30.12
CA PRO A 18 -12.96 56.53 -30.54
C PRO A 18 -13.00 57.46 -31.75
N GLY A 19 -12.76 56.95 -32.97
CA GLY A 19 -13.13 57.73 -34.15
C GLY A 19 -12.71 57.26 -35.53
N PHE A 20 -13.54 56.45 -36.21
CA PHE A 20 -13.59 56.48 -37.67
C PHE A 20 -15.03 56.43 -38.23
N ARG A 21 -15.41 57.51 -38.93
CA ARG A 21 -16.69 57.63 -39.65
C ARG A 21 -16.68 56.72 -40.90
N TYR A 22 -17.63 55.80 -40.99
CA TYR A 22 -17.93 55.14 -42.26
C TYR A 22 -18.63 56.11 -43.23
N LYS A 23 -17.96 56.44 -44.35
CA LYS A 23 -18.63 57.01 -45.53
C LYS A 23 -19.00 55.88 -46.48
N GLY A 24 -20.30 55.69 -46.72
CA GLY A 24 -20.77 54.76 -47.74
C GLY A 24 -20.41 55.23 -49.16
N LYS A 25 -20.13 54.28 -50.06
CA LYS A 25 -20.15 54.51 -51.51
C LYS A 25 -21.06 53.47 -52.18
N LYS A 26 -21.85 53.96 -53.14
CA LYS A 26 -22.85 53.19 -53.87
C LYS A 26 -22.22 52.48 -55.07
N GLY A 27 -22.73 51.29 -55.36
CA GLY A 27 -23.18 50.88 -56.68
C GLY A 27 -22.15 50.60 -57.78
N LEU A 28 -22.17 49.36 -58.26
CA LEU A 28 -22.17 49.04 -59.70
C LEU A 28 -22.90 47.71 -59.89
N ALA A 29 -23.61 47.56 -61.01
CA ALA A 29 -24.60 46.50 -61.19
C ALA A 29 -24.49 45.85 -62.59
N SER A 30 -24.83 44.55 -62.64
CA SER A 30 -25.39 43.84 -63.81
C SER A 30 -24.42 43.51 -64.98
N PRO A 31 -24.79 42.59 -65.90
CA PRO A 31 -25.47 41.28 -65.70
C PRO A 31 -24.92 40.16 -66.64
N LEU A 32 -25.67 39.03 -66.74
CA LEU A 32 -25.59 37.92 -67.73
C LEU A 32 -24.51 36.83 -67.46
N SER A 33 -24.70 35.55 -67.82
CA SER A 33 -25.79 34.89 -68.58
C SER A 33 -26.13 33.47 -68.08
N ASN A 34 -27.31 32.97 -68.46
CA ASN A 34 -27.69 31.55 -68.40
C ASN A 34 -26.68 30.64 -69.12
N ASN A 35 -26.59 29.36 -68.73
CA ASN A 35 -26.65 28.30 -69.73
C ASN A 35 -27.25 26.98 -69.19
N ILE A 36 -27.96 26.27 -70.08
CA ILE A 36 -28.65 24.99 -69.86
C ILE A 36 -28.06 23.99 -70.84
N ASN A 37 -27.68 22.79 -70.37
CA ASN A 37 -27.57 21.53 -71.14
C ASN A 37 -27.46 20.40 -70.08
N ASN A 38 -28.33 19.39 -69.96
CA ASN A 38 -29.08 18.57 -70.91
C ASN A 38 -28.19 17.57 -71.69
N THR A 39 -28.07 16.35 -71.16
CA THR A 39 -27.63 15.17 -71.92
C THR A 39 -28.41 13.92 -71.47
N LYS A 40 -29.07 13.26 -72.42
CA LYS A 40 -29.77 11.96 -72.29
C LYS A 40 -29.16 10.97 -73.28
N HIS A 41 -28.93 9.73 -72.87
CA HIS A 41 -29.09 8.46 -73.62
C HIS A 41 -28.93 7.33 -72.56
N GLN A 42 -29.84 6.36 -72.38
CA GLN A 42 -30.12 5.17 -73.23
C GLN A 42 -28.90 4.23 -73.41
N SER A 43 -29.00 2.88 -73.42
CA SER A 43 -30.08 1.94 -73.05
C SER A 43 -29.62 0.47 -73.24
N SER A 44 -29.61 -0.37 -72.19
CA SER A 44 -29.67 -1.86 -72.26
C SER A 44 -29.71 -2.43 -70.83
N LYS A 45 -30.66 -3.22 -70.30
CA LYS A 45 -31.69 -4.17 -70.81
C LYS A 45 -31.21 -5.62 -71.01
N THR A 46 -31.23 -6.40 -69.93
CA THR A 46 -31.39 -7.87 -69.93
C THR A 46 -32.19 -8.32 -68.69
N ARG A 47 -32.86 -9.48 -68.76
CA ARG A 47 -33.94 -9.94 -67.86
C ARG A 47 -33.47 -11.02 -66.84
N PRO A 48 -34.26 -11.30 -65.78
CA PRO A 48 -34.05 -12.40 -64.83
C PRO A 48 -34.65 -13.72 -65.36
N PRO A 49 -34.53 -14.85 -64.62
CA PRO A 49 -35.57 -15.22 -63.65
C PRO A 49 -34.95 -15.53 -62.25
N ASP A 50 -35.58 -16.16 -61.24
CA ASP A 50 -36.89 -16.84 -61.12
C ASP A 50 -37.49 -16.78 -59.68
N THR A 51 -38.63 -17.45 -59.46
CA THR A 51 -39.43 -17.50 -58.20
C THR A 51 -39.70 -18.94 -57.77
N ILE A 52 -39.62 -19.29 -56.48
CA ILE A 52 -40.26 -20.50 -55.91
C ILE A 52 -41.03 -20.15 -54.61
N SER A 53 -42.10 -20.92 -54.38
CA SER A 53 -43.32 -20.58 -53.63
C SER A 53 -43.53 -21.33 -52.31
N TYR A 54 -44.32 -20.71 -51.43
CA TYR A 54 -45.31 -21.27 -50.47
C TYR A 54 -45.20 -22.71 -49.94
N LEU A 55 -45.36 -22.85 -48.62
CA LEU A 55 -46.18 -23.91 -47.99
C LEU A 55 -46.64 -23.48 -46.58
N SER A 56 -47.95 -23.50 -46.33
CA SER A 56 -48.55 -23.64 -44.98
C SER A 56 -48.68 -25.14 -44.66
N PRO A 57 -48.99 -25.60 -43.41
CA PRO A 57 -50.42 -25.74 -43.07
C PRO A 57 -50.82 -25.77 -41.55
N THR A 58 -52.11 -25.48 -41.32
CA THR A 58 -53.09 -26.09 -40.36
C THR A 58 -52.86 -26.21 -38.83
N SER A 59 -54.00 -26.25 -38.15
CA SER A 59 -54.29 -26.33 -36.71
C SER A 59 -54.45 -27.74 -36.13
N ALA A 60 -54.20 -27.88 -34.83
CA ALA A 60 -54.95 -28.72 -33.85
C ALA A 60 -54.47 -28.26 -32.44
N GLU A 61 -55.32 -27.74 -31.55
CA GLU A 61 -56.24 -28.46 -30.64
C GLU A 61 -55.54 -28.87 -29.32
N GLY A 62 -56.09 -28.46 -28.17
CA GLY A 62 -55.48 -28.69 -26.84
C GLY A 62 -55.86 -27.65 -25.80
N ASP A 63 -57.03 -27.82 -25.20
CA ASP A 63 -57.46 -27.12 -23.97
C ASP A 63 -56.48 -27.43 -22.82
N ASP A 64 -56.18 -26.46 -21.95
CA ASP A 64 -56.43 -26.71 -20.53
C ASP A 64 -56.47 -25.47 -19.63
N THR A 65 -57.37 -25.55 -18.67
CA THR A 65 -57.74 -24.50 -17.72
C THR A 65 -56.64 -24.17 -16.70
N ASN A 66 -56.57 -22.91 -16.26
CA ASN A 66 -56.76 -22.55 -14.83
C ASN A 66 -56.75 -21.03 -14.60
N ALA A 67 -57.87 -20.50 -14.12
CA ALA A 67 -57.98 -19.11 -13.69
C ALA A 67 -57.73 -18.99 -12.17
N PHE A 68 -56.83 -18.10 -11.75
CA PHE A 68 -56.76 -17.69 -10.34
C PHE A 68 -57.01 -16.19 -10.18
N LYS A 69 -57.99 -15.90 -9.33
CA LYS A 69 -58.64 -14.60 -9.10
C LYS A 69 -57.68 -13.45 -8.77
N ASN A 70 -58.06 -12.28 -9.29
CA ASN A 70 -57.69 -10.97 -8.76
C ASN A 70 -57.85 -10.90 -7.23
N ARG A 71 -56.90 -10.24 -6.57
CA ARG A 71 -57.13 -9.59 -5.27
C ARG A 71 -56.39 -8.26 -5.21
N THR A 72 -57.10 -7.21 -5.58
CA THR A 72 -56.76 -5.83 -5.22
C THR A 72 -56.95 -5.67 -3.71
N ASP A 73 -55.89 -5.31 -2.98
CA ASP A 73 -56.02 -4.80 -1.61
C ASP A 73 -55.17 -3.53 -1.48
N SER A 74 -55.87 -2.40 -1.30
CA SER A 74 -55.28 -1.08 -1.10
C SER A 74 -54.58 -0.99 0.25
N ARG A 75 -53.36 -0.44 0.30
CA ARG A 75 -52.75 0.01 1.56
C ARG A 75 -52.35 1.47 1.47
N GLN A 76 -52.95 2.27 2.34
CA GLN A 76 -52.66 3.69 2.51
C GLN A 76 -51.21 3.87 2.95
N VAL A 77 -50.56 4.92 2.44
CA VAL A 77 -49.35 5.50 3.01
C VAL A 77 -49.73 6.89 3.51
N GLU A 78 -49.79 7.05 4.82
CA GLU A 78 -50.03 8.35 5.45
C GLU A 78 -48.80 9.24 5.29
N ALA A 79 -49.03 10.48 4.85
CA ALA A 79 -47.97 11.46 4.66
C ALA A 79 -47.73 12.28 5.94
N SER A 80 -46.76 11.85 6.76
CA SER A 80 -46.32 12.60 7.93
C SER A 80 -45.62 13.91 7.53
N THR A 81 -46.36 15.02 7.58
CA THR A 81 -45.86 16.37 7.37
C THR A 81 -45.26 16.93 8.65
N THR A 82 -43.94 17.05 8.73
CA THR A 82 -43.26 17.68 9.87
C THR A 82 -42.79 19.09 9.52
N ARG A 83 -43.19 20.04 10.37
CA ARG A 83 -42.99 21.49 10.19
C ARG A 83 -41.51 21.89 10.23
N TYR A 84 -41.14 22.83 9.37
CA TYR A 84 -40.01 23.72 9.65
C TYR A 84 -40.37 24.64 10.82
N THR A 85 -39.52 24.69 11.85
CA THR A 85 -39.62 25.68 12.93
C THR A 85 -38.50 26.69 12.77
N SER A 86 -38.87 27.94 12.47
CA SER A 86 -37.97 29.09 12.52
C SER A 86 -37.64 29.42 13.97
N MET A 87 -36.36 29.71 14.27
CA MET A 87 -35.98 30.45 15.48
C MET A 87 -34.93 31.51 15.17
N ASN A 88 -34.97 32.58 15.97
CA ASN A 88 -34.43 33.89 15.65
C ASN A 88 -32.98 34.11 16.10
N ASN A 89 -32.42 35.22 15.59
CA ASN A 89 -31.36 35.99 16.25
C ASN A 89 -31.64 36.21 17.75
N GLU A 90 -30.59 36.20 18.56
CA GLU A 90 -30.39 37.27 19.54
C GLU A 90 -28.89 37.51 19.80
N ARG A 91 -28.53 38.74 20.17
CA ARG A 91 -27.16 39.17 20.50
C ARG A 91 -26.99 39.20 22.03
N ASP A 92 -25.75 39.06 22.52
CA ASP A 92 -24.97 40.14 23.18
C ASP A 92 -23.91 39.65 24.19
N GLN A 93 -22.96 40.56 24.49
CA GLN A 93 -22.13 40.70 25.69
C GLN A 93 -20.84 39.86 25.91
N ALA A 94 -19.72 40.51 25.51
CA ALA A 94 -18.60 40.98 26.36
C ALA A 94 -17.59 40.00 27.03
N PRO A 95 -16.26 40.32 27.02
CA PRO A 95 -15.20 39.52 27.65
C PRO A 95 -14.72 40.03 29.02
N THR A 96 -14.36 39.11 29.93
CA THR A 96 -13.79 39.44 31.26
C THR A 96 -12.26 39.37 31.30
N ARG A 97 -11.68 40.56 31.22
CA ARG A 97 -10.42 41.04 31.83
C ARG A 97 -9.85 40.17 32.96
N TYR A 98 -8.64 39.62 32.79
CA TYR A 98 -7.79 39.18 33.91
C TYR A 98 -6.91 40.34 34.40
N LYS A 99 -6.55 40.34 35.69
CA LYS A 99 -5.73 41.38 36.35
C LYS A 99 -4.37 40.82 36.77
N ASP A 100 -3.34 41.63 36.60
CA ASP A 100 -2.04 41.44 37.24
C ASP A 100 -2.13 41.58 38.77
N ILE A 101 -1.37 40.75 39.49
CA ILE A 101 -0.85 41.05 40.83
C ILE A 101 0.62 40.61 40.89
N SER A 102 1.53 41.58 40.99
CA SER A 102 2.89 41.37 41.50
C SER A 102 2.89 41.57 43.02
N THR A 103 3.77 40.86 43.76
CA THR A 103 4.83 41.46 44.64
C THR A 103 5.55 40.45 45.55
N SER A 104 6.85 40.25 45.30
CA SER A 104 8.00 40.23 46.26
C SER A 104 7.96 39.63 47.68
N SER A 105 8.88 38.69 47.97
CA SER A 105 9.83 38.61 49.12
C SER A 105 10.56 37.24 49.07
N LEU A 106 11.89 37.03 49.02
CA LEU A 106 13.13 37.60 49.61
C LEU A 106 13.41 37.09 51.05
N VAL A 107 14.67 36.64 51.31
CA VAL A 107 15.26 36.11 52.58
C VAL A 107 15.03 34.58 52.77
N ARG A 108 16.00 33.71 53.14
CA ARG A 108 17.43 33.81 53.56
C ARG A 108 18.23 32.57 53.11
N LEU A 109 19.54 32.70 52.86
CA LEU A 109 20.46 31.55 52.90
C LEU A 109 20.91 31.31 54.35
N GLU A 110 21.00 30.05 54.77
CA GLU A 110 21.95 29.64 55.81
C GLU A 110 22.49 28.23 55.53
N LYS A 111 23.66 27.93 56.10
CA LYS A 111 24.63 26.92 55.63
C LYS A 111 25.12 26.15 56.84
N LEU A 112 25.19 24.81 56.80
CA LEU A 112 26.23 24.03 57.50
C LEU A 112 26.20 22.52 57.13
N ASP A 113 27.40 21.99 56.90
CA ASP A 113 27.81 20.57 56.76
C ASP A 113 28.45 20.10 58.11
N PRO A 114 28.96 18.86 58.29
CA PRO A 114 28.52 17.52 57.83
C PRO A 114 28.64 16.43 58.95
N ALA A 115 28.71 15.14 58.56
CA ALA A 115 29.04 13.92 59.33
C ALA A 115 27.86 13.28 60.12
N HIS A 116 27.76 11.95 60.31
CA HIS A 116 28.70 10.82 60.10
C HIS A 116 27.91 9.53 59.62
N PRO A 117 28.53 8.33 59.44
CA PRO A 117 27.98 7.25 58.59
C PRO A 117 27.21 6.16 59.36
N MET A 118 26.50 5.27 58.64
CA MET A 118 26.74 3.81 58.72
C MET A 118 25.85 2.92 57.82
N ILE A 119 26.46 1.78 57.44
CA ILE A 119 25.88 0.45 57.13
C ILE A 119 25.12 0.23 55.80
N ALA A 120 25.45 -0.91 55.20
CA ALA A 120 25.00 -1.38 53.90
C ALA A 120 23.65 -2.12 53.93
N SER A 121 22.95 -2.10 52.80
CA SER A 121 21.91 -3.06 52.45
C SER A 121 22.16 -3.60 51.03
N ARG A 122 21.95 -4.90 50.84
CA ARG A 122 22.19 -5.62 49.57
C ARG A 122 21.02 -5.49 48.59
N SER A 123 21.33 -5.81 47.34
CA SER A 123 20.42 -6.23 46.25
C SER A 123 19.29 -5.27 45.86
N CYS A 124 19.50 -4.56 44.76
CA CYS A 124 18.45 -4.35 43.77
C CYS A 124 18.91 -5.03 42.47
N ALA A 125 18.16 -6.02 42.00
CA ALA A 125 18.47 -6.70 40.75
C ALA A 125 18.03 -5.80 39.58
N THR A 126 18.99 -5.17 38.91
CA THR A 126 18.73 -4.50 37.62
C THR A 126 18.09 -5.50 36.68
N SER A 127 16.90 -5.19 36.16
CA SER A 127 16.21 -5.97 35.14
C SER A 127 17.08 -6.03 33.89
N ARG A 128 17.88 -7.11 33.80
CA ARG A 128 18.74 -7.40 32.66
C ARG A 128 17.82 -7.56 31.46
N SER A 129 17.79 -6.58 30.57
CA SER A 129 17.14 -6.76 29.27
C SER A 129 17.72 -8.04 28.68
N GLN A 130 16.85 -8.92 28.15
CA GLN A 130 17.32 -10.13 27.49
C GLN A 130 18.09 -9.70 26.24
N ALA A 131 19.41 -9.57 26.40
CA ALA A 131 20.32 -9.29 25.31
C ALA A 131 20.17 -10.44 24.31
N LEU A 132 19.91 -10.07 23.06
CA LEU A 132 19.66 -11.02 21.98
C LEU A 132 20.89 -11.95 21.85
N ASP A 133 20.73 -13.24 22.15
CA ASP A 133 21.84 -14.20 22.14
C ASP A 133 22.20 -14.60 20.70
N LEU A 134 22.98 -13.74 20.06
CA LEU A 134 23.47 -13.91 18.70
C LEU A 134 24.55 -14.99 18.58
N ASN A 135 25.14 -15.44 19.69
CA ASN A 135 26.14 -16.50 19.69
C ASN A 135 25.47 -17.84 19.31
N HIS A 136 24.29 -18.13 19.88
CA HIS A 136 23.59 -19.40 19.69
C HIS A 136 22.37 -19.31 18.74
N ASN A 137 21.85 -18.12 18.45
CA ASN A 137 20.74 -17.94 17.52
C ASN A 137 21.21 -17.70 16.08
N ASP A 138 21.36 -18.78 15.31
CA ASP A 138 21.80 -18.76 13.91
C ASP A 138 20.92 -17.89 13.01
N ASN A 139 19.58 -17.96 13.18
CA ASN A 139 18.63 -17.23 12.34
C ASN A 139 18.73 -15.72 12.58
N SER A 140 18.74 -15.27 13.84
CA SER A 140 18.89 -13.85 14.18
C SER A 140 20.25 -13.30 13.76
N PHE A 141 21.33 -14.07 13.97
CA PHE A 141 22.66 -13.67 13.48
C PHE A 141 22.69 -13.57 11.96
N HIS A 142 22.16 -14.55 11.22
CA HIS A 142 22.18 -14.56 9.76
C HIS A 142 21.46 -13.35 9.16
N ILE A 143 20.26 -13.01 9.67
CA ILE A 143 19.47 -11.88 9.18
C ILE A 143 20.22 -10.56 9.42
N ILE A 144 20.68 -10.31 10.65
CA ILE A 144 21.37 -9.06 11.00
C ILE A 144 22.70 -8.96 10.24
N ALA A 145 23.49 -10.04 10.19
CA ALA A 145 24.75 -10.09 9.46
C ALA A 145 24.55 -9.82 7.96
N LYS A 146 23.52 -10.40 7.34
CA LYS A 146 23.21 -10.18 5.93
C LYS A 146 22.79 -8.74 5.64
N LEU A 147 21.89 -8.15 6.44
CA LEU A 147 21.49 -6.75 6.30
C LEU A 147 22.68 -5.78 6.42
N LEU A 148 23.62 -6.05 7.32
CA LEU A 148 24.85 -5.28 7.44
C LEU A 148 25.77 -5.46 6.23
N VAL A 149 26.00 -6.71 5.79
CA VAL A 149 26.82 -7.02 4.63
C VAL A 149 26.27 -6.34 3.38
N ASP A 150 24.98 -6.51 3.07
CA ASP A 150 24.34 -5.94 1.88
C ASP A 150 24.46 -4.41 1.88
N ARG A 151 24.23 -3.75 3.03
CA ARG A 151 24.37 -2.29 3.18
C ARG A 151 25.80 -1.80 3.01
N PHE A 152 26.80 -2.49 3.56
CA PHE A 152 28.20 -2.10 3.37
C PHE A 152 28.73 -2.46 1.97
N GLU A 153 28.23 -3.53 1.34
CA GLU A 153 28.56 -3.87 -0.05
C GLU A 153 27.99 -2.86 -1.05
N GLU A 154 26.80 -2.29 -0.80
CA GLU A 154 26.25 -1.16 -1.57
C GLU A 154 27.27 0.00 -1.65
N HIS A 155 27.81 0.44 -0.50
CA HIS A 155 28.84 1.49 -0.45
C HIS A 155 30.18 1.08 -1.07
N LEU A 156 30.56 -0.21 -1.03
CA LEU A 156 31.82 -0.72 -1.60
C LEU A 156 31.75 -0.97 -3.11
N SER A 157 30.55 -1.12 -3.67
CA SER A 157 30.31 -1.39 -5.10
C SER A 157 30.75 -0.23 -6.00
N ASN A 158 30.74 0.99 -5.49
CA ASN A 158 31.18 2.18 -6.20
C ASN A 158 32.71 2.23 -6.29
N GLU A 159 33.27 1.81 -7.43
CA GLU A 159 34.71 1.56 -7.60
C GLU A 159 35.61 2.75 -7.21
N ASN A 160 35.09 3.97 -7.38
CA ASN A 160 35.78 5.25 -7.13
C ASN A 160 35.92 5.61 -5.65
N VAL A 161 35.18 4.95 -4.74
CA VAL A 161 35.21 5.26 -3.31
C VAL A 161 36.45 4.63 -2.67
N LYS A 162 37.36 5.48 -2.15
CA LYS A 162 38.55 5.06 -1.37
C LYS A 162 38.28 4.93 0.12
N THR A 163 37.25 5.61 0.63
CA THR A 163 36.89 5.65 2.05
C THR A 163 35.38 5.59 2.24
N ILE A 164 34.89 4.69 3.10
CA ILE A 164 33.48 4.72 3.54
C ILE A 164 33.33 5.87 4.55
N ARG A 165 32.32 6.72 4.36
CA ARG A 165 31.96 7.78 5.31
C ARG A 165 30.49 7.59 5.69
N LEU A 166 30.25 7.24 6.96
CA LEU A 166 28.89 6.99 7.44
C LEU A 166 28.14 8.30 7.70
N SER A 167 26.92 8.39 7.17
CA SER A 167 26.00 9.49 7.43
C SER A 167 25.30 9.29 8.79
N ALA A 168 24.64 10.35 9.28
CA ALA A 168 23.79 10.25 10.46
C ALA A 168 22.62 9.26 10.26
N GLY A 169 22.10 9.16 9.02
CA GLY A 169 21.05 8.20 8.66
C GLY A 169 21.54 6.75 8.74
N ASP A 170 22.77 6.46 8.29
CA ASP A 170 23.36 5.12 8.39
C ASP A 170 23.55 4.71 9.85
N LEU A 171 24.00 5.62 10.72
CA LEU A 171 24.15 5.37 12.15
C LEU A 171 22.80 5.14 12.86
N TYR A 172 21.75 5.86 12.48
CA TYR A 172 20.40 5.61 12.96
C TYR A 172 19.89 4.23 12.52
N HIS A 173 20.12 3.85 11.26
CA HIS A 173 19.77 2.53 10.74
C HIS A 173 20.56 1.41 11.45
N LEU A 174 21.87 1.57 11.63
CA LEU A 174 22.72 0.63 12.37
C LEU A 174 22.27 0.46 13.84
N ASN A 175 21.85 1.53 14.51
CA ASN A 175 21.27 1.46 15.86
C ASN A 175 19.95 0.69 15.89
N ARG A 176 19.13 0.80 14.85
CA ARG A 176 17.84 0.09 14.75
C ARG A 176 18.01 -1.40 14.41
N VAL A 177 18.98 -1.74 13.56
CA VAL A 177 19.22 -3.12 13.08
C VAL A 177 20.05 -3.94 14.06
N VAL A 178 20.96 -3.31 14.83
CA VAL A 178 21.89 -4.00 15.73
C VAL A 178 21.65 -3.59 17.20
N PRO A 179 20.60 -4.10 17.86
CA PRO A 179 20.35 -3.87 19.27
C PRO A 179 21.42 -4.59 20.12
N GLY A 180 22.50 -3.88 20.44
CA GLY A 180 23.67 -4.43 21.12
C GLY A 180 24.84 -4.69 20.16
N ARG A 181 25.46 -3.62 19.65
CA ARG A 181 26.64 -3.68 18.76
C ARG A 181 27.74 -4.61 19.30
N GLN A 182 28.02 -4.55 20.61
CA GLN A 182 29.01 -5.41 21.26
C GLN A 182 28.66 -6.91 21.16
N SER A 183 27.41 -7.28 21.42
CA SER A 183 26.94 -8.66 21.33
C SER A 183 26.99 -9.20 19.90
N PHE A 184 26.76 -8.35 18.89
CA PHE A 184 26.97 -8.75 17.50
C PHE A 184 28.46 -9.00 17.18
N ILE A 185 29.36 -8.14 17.64
CA ILE A 185 30.82 -8.28 17.44
C ILE A 185 31.34 -9.56 18.11
N GLU A 186 30.88 -9.85 19.33
CA GLU A 186 31.18 -11.09 20.05
C GLU A 186 30.63 -12.32 19.31
N ALA A 187 29.43 -12.24 18.72
CA ALA A 187 28.87 -13.31 17.91
C ALA A 187 29.65 -13.56 16.61
N VAL A 188 30.10 -12.51 15.91
CA VAL A 188 30.96 -12.66 14.73
C VAL A 188 32.26 -13.38 15.12
N ARG A 189 32.88 -12.99 16.25
CA ARG A 189 34.12 -13.62 16.77
C ARG A 189 33.92 -15.07 17.18
N TYR A 190 32.84 -15.36 17.89
CA TYR A 190 32.49 -16.71 18.33
C TYR A 190 32.31 -17.62 17.10
N ARG A 191 31.48 -17.19 16.15
CA ARG A 191 31.22 -17.95 14.90
C ARG A 191 32.43 -18.06 13.99
N LEU A 192 33.34 -17.09 14.00
CA LEU A 192 34.60 -17.16 13.24
C LEU A 192 35.54 -18.25 13.79
N LYS A 193 35.53 -18.52 15.11
CA LYS A 193 36.28 -19.63 15.72
C LYS A 193 35.67 -20.99 15.38
N GLU A 194 34.35 -21.08 15.36
CA GLU A 194 33.60 -22.31 15.03
C GLU A 194 33.51 -22.59 13.52
N CYS A 195 33.96 -21.65 12.66
CA CYS A 195 33.86 -21.75 11.21
C CYS A 195 35.06 -22.54 10.61
N PRO A 196 34.86 -23.76 10.07
CA PRO A 196 35.91 -24.50 9.37
C PRO A 196 36.22 -23.83 8.03
N ASP A 197 37.49 -23.75 7.63
CA ASP A 197 37.96 -23.03 6.42
C ASP A 197 37.27 -23.47 5.11
N ASP A 198 36.86 -24.73 4.99
CA ASP A 198 36.20 -25.27 3.79
C ASP A 198 34.65 -25.29 3.86
N SER A 199 34.04 -24.75 4.91
CA SER A 199 32.60 -24.90 5.11
C SER A 199 31.75 -24.02 4.17
N SER A 200 30.87 -24.68 3.40
CA SER A 200 29.91 -24.08 2.47
C SER A 200 28.60 -23.59 3.13
N LYS A 201 28.43 -23.73 4.45
CA LYS A 201 27.19 -23.34 5.13
C LYS A 201 26.94 -21.82 4.97
N PRO A 202 25.70 -21.36 4.65
CA PRO A 202 25.40 -19.93 4.48
C PRO A 202 25.77 -19.05 5.68
N ILE A 203 25.62 -19.56 6.90
CA ILE A 203 26.01 -18.89 8.15
C ILE A 203 27.53 -18.62 8.21
N HIS A 204 28.35 -19.52 7.70
CA HIS A 204 29.81 -19.37 7.65
C HIS A 204 30.24 -18.39 6.54
N LEU A 205 29.56 -18.40 5.40
CA LEU A 205 29.79 -17.43 4.32
C LEU A 205 29.53 -15.99 4.82
N VAL A 206 28.38 -15.73 5.44
CA VAL A 206 28.06 -14.38 5.95
C VAL A 206 28.97 -13.97 7.13
N THR A 207 29.38 -14.91 7.98
CA THR A 207 30.37 -14.66 9.05
C THR A 207 31.70 -14.19 8.48
N ARG A 208 32.19 -14.83 7.41
CA ARG A 208 33.42 -14.41 6.71
C ARG A 208 33.26 -13.08 5.99
N GLN A 209 32.08 -12.76 5.44
CA GLN A 209 31.82 -11.43 4.89
C GLN A 209 31.87 -10.35 5.99
N CYS A 210 31.30 -10.60 7.17
CA CYS A 210 31.40 -9.70 8.31
C CYS A 210 32.86 -9.48 8.77
N HIS A 211 33.66 -10.54 8.85
CA HIS A 211 35.09 -10.45 9.15
C HIS A 211 35.88 -9.71 8.04
N ALA A 212 35.58 -9.93 6.76
CA ALA A 212 36.20 -9.21 5.65
C ALA A 212 35.89 -7.69 5.67
N LEU A 213 34.72 -7.32 6.19
CA LEU A 213 34.31 -5.95 6.49
C LEU A 213 34.87 -5.41 7.84
N GLY A 214 35.60 -6.22 8.60
CA GLY A 214 36.16 -5.81 9.90
C GLY A 214 35.12 -5.58 11.00
N LEU A 215 33.92 -6.17 10.87
CA LEU A 215 32.84 -6.07 11.86
C LEU A 215 33.12 -6.89 13.13
N ASP A 216 34.24 -7.63 13.17
CA ASP A 216 34.75 -8.41 14.30
C ASP A 216 35.80 -7.64 15.15
N ARG A 217 36.11 -6.38 14.83
CA ARG A 217 37.13 -5.58 15.53
C ARG A 217 36.55 -4.87 16.76
N ASP A 218 37.38 -4.49 17.72
CA ASP A 218 36.98 -3.65 18.86
C ASP A 218 37.14 -2.16 18.54
N GLY A 219 36.34 -1.33 19.23
CA GLY A 219 36.47 0.12 19.22
C GLY A 219 36.34 0.76 17.83
N GLU A 220 36.96 1.93 17.66
CA GLU A 220 36.87 2.75 16.43
C GLU A 220 37.41 2.06 15.16
N ALA A 221 38.11 0.92 15.29
CA ALA A 221 38.54 0.12 14.15
C ALA A 221 37.38 -0.66 13.49
N ASN A 222 36.21 -0.72 14.13
CA ASN A 222 34.99 -1.33 13.65
C ASN A 222 34.04 -0.28 13.06
N LEU A 223 33.48 -0.54 11.88
CA LEU A 223 32.46 0.32 11.26
C LEU A 223 31.24 0.54 12.16
N LEU A 224 30.92 -0.41 13.05
CA LEU A 224 29.84 -0.28 14.03
C LEU A 224 30.13 0.74 15.13
N TYR A 225 31.38 1.16 15.37
CA TYR A 225 31.73 2.18 16.38
C TYR A 225 32.32 3.47 15.77
N ALA A 226 32.32 3.56 14.45
CA ALA A 226 32.66 4.74 13.68
C ALA A 226 31.99 6.04 14.20
N PRO A 227 32.76 7.06 14.61
CA PRO A 227 32.23 8.40 14.84
C PRO A 227 31.68 9.01 13.54
N ILE A 228 30.64 9.84 13.64
CA ILE A 228 29.95 10.40 12.46
C ILE A 228 30.94 11.14 11.56
N GLY A 229 30.93 10.82 10.26
CA GLY A 229 31.77 11.49 9.28
C GLY A 229 33.25 11.11 9.27
N THR A 230 33.68 10.12 10.07
CA THR A 230 35.02 9.50 9.93
C THR A 230 35.15 8.73 8.62
N ASN A 231 36.35 8.74 8.03
CA ASN A 231 36.64 8.14 6.73
C ASN A 231 37.37 6.79 6.92
N PHE A 232 36.68 5.68 6.69
CA PHE A 232 37.24 4.33 6.83
C PHE A 232 37.96 3.90 5.55
N PRO A 233 39.29 3.66 5.56
CA PRO A 233 40.05 3.30 4.36
C PRO A 233 39.68 1.91 3.85
N ILE A 234 39.15 1.85 2.62
CA ILE A 234 38.66 0.61 1.97
C ILE A 234 39.81 -0.33 1.57
N SER A 235 41.06 0.15 1.48
CA SER A 235 42.24 -0.67 1.16
C SER A 235 42.33 -1.93 2.02
N LYS A 236 42.14 -1.80 3.34
CA LYS A 236 42.17 -2.91 4.30
C LYS A 236 41.01 -3.92 4.14
N MET A 237 39.94 -3.57 3.42
CA MET A 237 38.79 -4.45 3.13
C MET A 237 38.87 -5.09 1.74
N ARG A 238 39.55 -4.46 0.77
CA ARG A 238 39.74 -5.06 -0.56
C ARG A 238 40.81 -6.16 -0.56
N GLU A 239 41.83 -6.06 0.30
CA GLU A 239 42.87 -7.10 0.45
C GLU A 239 42.27 -8.43 0.93
N SER A 240 41.46 -8.42 2.00
CA SER A 240 40.73 -9.61 2.50
C SER A 240 39.78 -10.19 1.44
N LYS A 241 39.04 -9.33 0.72
CA LYS A 241 38.14 -9.75 -0.36
C LYS A 241 38.90 -10.37 -1.55
N SER A 242 40.14 -9.96 -1.81
CA SER A 242 40.97 -10.50 -2.89
C SER A 242 41.50 -11.91 -2.61
N ALA A 243 41.81 -12.22 -1.34
CA ALA A 243 42.15 -13.57 -0.89
C ALA A 243 40.93 -14.50 -0.98
N SER A 244 39.79 -14.08 -0.42
CA SER A 244 38.54 -14.84 -0.43
C SER A 244 37.98 -15.08 -1.85
N ARG A 245 38.18 -14.15 -2.79
CA ARG A 245 37.75 -14.35 -4.20
C ARG A 245 38.49 -15.49 -4.92
N ARG A 246 39.70 -15.88 -4.51
CA ARG A 246 40.47 -16.94 -5.21
C ARG A 246 39.91 -18.33 -4.92
N THR A 247 39.47 -18.61 -3.69
CA THR A 247 38.78 -19.85 -3.35
C THR A 247 37.33 -19.86 -3.86
N PHE A 248 36.64 -18.71 -3.83
CA PHE A 248 35.23 -18.64 -4.25
C PHE A 248 35.02 -18.80 -5.77
N LYS A 249 35.98 -18.40 -6.62
CA LYS A 249 35.84 -18.48 -8.08
C LYS A 249 35.77 -19.90 -8.65
N VAL A 250 36.26 -20.90 -7.91
CA VAL A 250 36.24 -22.31 -8.34
C VAL A 250 34.84 -22.91 -8.23
N ASN A 251 34.09 -22.57 -7.18
CA ASN A 251 32.75 -23.13 -6.95
C ASN A 251 31.63 -22.35 -7.67
N ASN A 252 31.79 -21.04 -7.88
CA ASN A 252 30.68 -20.22 -8.39
C ASN A 252 30.43 -20.36 -9.90
N VAL A 253 31.40 -20.84 -10.68
CA VAL A 253 31.23 -21.10 -12.13
C VAL A 253 30.28 -22.28 -12.40
N ALA A 254 30.16 -23.22 -11.45
CA ALA A 254 29.19 -24.31 -11.55
C ALA A 254 27.74 -23.86 -11.28
N ILE A 255 27.55 -22.80 -10.48
CA ILE A 255 26.23 -22.30 -10.06
C ILE A 255 25.71 -21.20 -11.00
N GLN A 256 26.59 -20.33 -11.52
CA GLN A 256 26.18 -19.23 -12.40
C GLN A 256 25.70 -19.68 -13.80
N ASN A 257 25.98 -20.92 -14.21
CA ASN A 257 25.45 -21.50 -15.45
C ASN A 257 23.99 -21.98 -15.34
N ALA A 258 23.35 -21.86 -14.16
CA ALA A 258 21.97 -22.23 -13.91
C ALA A 258 21.05 -21.02 -13.64
N GLN A 259 21.26 -19.90 -14.34
CA GLN A 259 20.25 -18.84 -14.40
C GLN A 259 19.01 -19.36 -15.14
N PRO A 260 17.79 -19.24 -14.58
CA PRO A 260 16.57 -19.62 -15.27
C PRO A 260 16.36 -18.71 -16.48
N ASN A 261 16.39 -19.28 -17.69
CA ASN A 261 16.29 -18.53 -18.94
C ASN A 261 14.83 -18.30 -19.37
N THR A 262 13.89 -18.94 -18.66
CA THR A 262 12.45 -18.83 -18.93
C THR A 262 11.66 -18.40 -17.69
N PRO A 263 10.54 -17.66 -17.85
CA PRO A 263 9.66 -17.33 -16.73
C PRO A 263 9.12 -18.55 -15.98
N ASP A 264 8.91 -19.68 -16.67
CA ASP A 264 8.44 -20.93 -16.07
C ASP A 264 9.52 -21.58 -15.18
N GLU A 265 10.81 -21.46 -15.52
CA GLU A 265 11.92 -21.90 -14.64
C GLU A 265 12.04 -20.99 -13.42
N LEU A 266 11.89 -19.67 -13.57
CA LEU A 266 11.88 -18.73 -12.45
C LEU A 266 10.72 -19.02 -11.48
N ALA A 267 9.52 -19.27 -12.02
CA ALA A 267 8.35 -19.65 -11.23
C ALA A 267 8.53 -21.00 -10.52
N ARG A 268 9.18 -21.98 -11.16
CA ARG A 268 9.56 -23.25 -10.51
C ARG A 268 10.58 -23.02 -9.39
N GLN A 269 11.61 -22.21 -9.63
CA GLN A 269 12.63 -21.89 -8.62
C GLN A 269 11.99 -21.24 -7.39
N GLN A 270 11.14 -20.24 -7.58
CA GLN A 270 10.39 -19.60 -6.49
C GLN A 270 9.53 -20.61 -5.71
N LEU A 271 8.71 -21.41 -6.39
CA LEU A 271 7.85 -22.41 -5.73
C LEU A 271 8.64 -23.50 -5.00
N THR A 272 9.83 -23.89 -5.49
CA THR A 272 10.70 -24.82 -4.76
C THR A 272 11.32 -24.19 -3.51
N THR A 273 11.66 -22.89 -3.55
CA THR A 273 12.16 -22.16 -2.38
C THR A 273 11.05 -21.99 -1.32
N GLU A 274 9.86 -21.54 -1.72
CA GLU A 274 8.69 -21.42 -0.83
C GLU A 274 8.30 -22.78 -0.20
N LEU A 275 8.40 -23.87 -0.97
CA LEU A 275 8.09 -25.22 -0.48
C LEU A 275 9.12 -25.71 0.54
N GLN A 276 10.41 -25.40 0.35
CA GLN A 276 11.46 -25.73 1.31
C GLN A 276 11.29 -24.92 2.60
N GLU A 277 10.98 -23.63 2.50
CA GLU A 277 10.71 -22.76 3.66
C GLU A 277 9.48 -23.23 4.44
N ALA A 278 8.35 -23.48 3.76
CA ALA A 278 7.15 -24.02 4.38
C ALA A 278 7.38 -25.41 5.03
N SER A 279 8.24 -26.25 4.45
CA SER A 279 8.62 -27.54 5.03
C SER A 279 9.48 -27.38 6.30
N ASN A 280 10.37 -26.39 6.36
CA ASN A 280 11.15 -26.10 7.56
C ASN A 280 10.24 -25.55 8.67
N LEU A 281 9.38 -24.57 8.36
CA LEU A 281 8.43 -23.99 9.30
C LEU A 281 7.41 -25.03 9.81
N MET A 282 7.06 -26.03 8.99
CA MET A 282 6.29 -27.20 9.43
C MET A 282 7.02 -28.02 10.49
N SER A 283 8.33 -28.27 10.32
CA SER A 283 9.13 -29.04 11.29
C SER A 283 9.46 -28.26 12.57
N GLU A 284 9.56 -26.94 12.50
CA GLU A 284 9.78 -26.05 13.65
C GLU A 284 8.48 -25.75 14.43
N SER A 285 7.32 -26.05 13.86
CA SER A 285 6.02 -25.72 14.47
C SER A 285 5.69 -26.58 15.70
N VAL A 286 5.66 -25.95 16.87
CA VAL A 286 5.40 -26.61 18.17
C VAL A 286 3.91 -26.88 18.40
N THR A 287 3.01 -26.09 17.81
CA THR A 287 1.55 -26.27 17.96
C THR A 287 0.95 -27.10 16.84
N ALA A 288 -0.01 -27.97 17.18
CA ALA A 288 -0.68 -28.83 16.22
C ALA A 288 -1.34 -28.02 15.08
N GLU A 289 -1.96 -26.88 15.41
CA GLU A 289 -2.62 -25.97 14.48
C GLU A 289 -1.64 -25.36 13.46
N ALA A 290 -0.47 -24.87 13.91
CA ALA A 290 0.56 -24.35 13.01
C ALA A 290 1.12 -25.47 12.12
N SER A 291 1.34 -26.68 12.66
CA SER A 291 1.78 -27.83 11.87
C SER A 291 0.75 -28.27 10.83
N GLN A 292 -0.54 -28.03 11.06
CA GLN A 292 -1.63 -28.33 10.13
C GLN A 292 -1.74 -27.24 9.04
N PHE A 293 -1.58 -25.97 9.41
CA PHE A 293 -1.48 -24.86 8.47
C PHE A 293 -0.33 -25.07 7.48
N TRP A 294 0.89 -25.34 7.96
CA TRP A 294 2.04 -25.56 7.08
C TRP A 294 1.91 -26.83 6.22
N ARG A 295 1.29 -27.91 6.74
CA ARG A 295 0.95 -29.08 5.92
C ARG A 295 0.04 -28.74 4.74
N ASN A 296 -0.99 -27.92 4.97
CA ASN A 296 -1.89 -27.46 3.90
C ASN A 296 -1.13 -26.59 2.87
N GLN A 297 -0.27 -25.67 3.35
CA GLN A 297 0.55 -24.82 2.49
C GLN A 297 1.52 -25.63 1.60
N VAL A 298 2.22 -26.62 2.18
CA VAL A 298 3.10 -27.53 1.43
C VAL A 298 2.31 -28.31 0.38
N ALA A 299 1.11 -28.81 0.70
CA ALA A 299 0.26 -29.50 -0.27
C ALA A 299 -0.20 -28.60 -1.43
N GLU A 300 -0.53 -27.32 -1.16
CA GLU A 300 -0.88 -26.35 -2.20
C GLU A 300 0.31 -26.05 -3.11
N LEU A 301 1.50 -25.80 -2.54
CA LEU A 301 2.73 -25.54 -3.29
C LEU A 301 3.13 -26.75 -4.16
N GLN A 302 2.99 -27.98 -3.66
CA GLN A 302 3.14 -29.21 -4.45
C GLN A 302 2.09 -29.33 -5.58
N GLY A 303 0.88 -28.80 -5.37
CA GLY A 303 -0.15 -28.70 -6.41
C GLY A 303 0.26 -27.73 -7.53
N LYS A 304 0.69 -26.52 -7.17
CA LYS A 304 1.21 -25.50 -8.11
C LYS A 304 2.41 -26.02 -8.90
N LEU A 305 3.35 -26.69 -8.23
CA LEU A 305 4.52 -27.28 -8.88
C LEU A 305 4.12 -28.36 -9.90
N ARG A 306 3.15 -29.22 -9.58
CA ARG A 306 2.61 -30.22 -10.53
C ARG A 306 1.94 -29.57 -11.74
N ALA A 307 1.16 -28.50 -11.53
CA ALA A 307 0.53 -27.76 -12.64
C ALA A 307 1.56 -27.16 -13.62
N LEU A 308 2.70 -26.67 -13.12
CA LEU A 308 3.81 -26.18 -13.96
C LEU A 308 4.58 -27.29 -14.70
N HIS A 309 4.50 -28.55 -14.27
CA HIS A 309 5.06 -29.69 -15.01
C HIS A 309 4.09 -30.21 -16.08
N GLY A 310 2.78 -30.18 -15.83
CA GLY A 310 1.76 -30.70 -16.77
C GLY A 310 1.61 -29.93 -18.08
N LYS A 311 2.14 -28.71 -18.19
CA LYS A 311 1.91 -27.81 -19.34
C LYS A 311 2.70 -28.17 -20.62
N GLY A 312 3.54 -29.22 -20.58
CA GLY A 312 4.46 -29.60 -21.66
C GLY A 312 3.99 -30.70 -22.62
N ILE A 313 2.93 -31.45 -22.30
CA ILE A 313 2.45 -32.57 -23.15
C ILE A 313 1.16 -32.15 -23.85
N ARG A 314 1.26 -31.82 -25.15
CA ARG A 314 0.08 -31.77 -26.04
C ARG A 314 -0.36 -33.21 -26.32
N PRO A 315 -1.58 -33.62 -25.94
CA PRO A 315 -2.11 -34.90 -26.40
C PRO A 315 -2.43 -34.78 -27.89
N THR A 316 -1.77 -35.60 -28.71
CA THR A 316 -2.22 -35.84 -30.09
C THR A 316 -3.54 -36.59 -30.05
N ASN A 317 -4.49 -36.16 -30.89
CA ASN A 317 -5.86 -36.69 -30.94
C ASN A 317 -5.92 -38.23 -30.97
N VAL A 318 -6.58 -38.82 -29.99
CA VAL A 318 -7.19 -40.15 -30.09
C VAL A 318 -8.65 -40.01 -29.72
N THR A 319 -9.52 -40.28 -30.69
CA THR A 319 -10.98 -40.28 -30.54
C THR A 319 -11.46 -41.59 -29.92
N ASN A 320 -12.43 -41.49 -29.01
CA ASN A 320 -13.30 -42.55 -28.50
C ASN A 320 -12.63 -43.73 -27.75
N LEU A 321 -12.74 -43.73 -26.41
CA LEU A 321 -13.15 -44.94 -25.68
C LEU A 321 -13.82 -44.57 -24.34
N ASP A 322 -14.63 -45.50 -23.82
CA ASP A 322 -15.57 -45.29 -22.73
C ASP A 322 -14.97 -44.93 -21.38
N THR A 323 -15.74 -44.16 -20.60
CA THR A 323 -15.40 -43.77 -19.23
C THR A 323 -16.05 -44.73 -18.23
N THR A 324 -15.27 -45.64 -17.64
CA THR A 324 -15.48 -46.19 -16.29
C THR A 324 -14.22 -46.90 -15.79
N ASN A 325 -13.93 -46.77 -14.48
CA ASN A 325 -12.94 -47.57 -13.73
C ASN A 325 -11.43 -47.38 -14.01
N VAL A 326 -10.90 -46.16 -13.85
CA VAL A 326 -9.44 -45.96 -13.60
C VAL A 326 -9.21 -44.88 -12.52
N THR A 327 -9.22 -45.27 -11.24
CA THR A 327 -8.92 -44.34 -10.11
C THR A 327 -8.10 -44.92 -8.96
N THR A 328 -7.74 -46.22 -8.97
CA THR A 328 -7.10 -46.87 -7.81
C THR A 328 -5.63 -47.27 -7.99
N GLU A 329 -5.12 -47.44 -9.22
CA GLU A 329 -3.72 -47.85 -9.44
C GLU A 329 -2.73 -46.67 -9.50
N SER A 330 -3.14 -45.52 -10.03
CA SER A 330 -2.31 -44.31 -10.10
C SER A 330 -1.88 -43.78 -8.72
N LEU A 331 -2.72 -43.99 -7.69
CA LEU A 331 -2.41 -43.59 -6.32
C LEU A 331 -1.28 -44.43 -5.71
N LYS A 332 -1.27 -45.75 -5.91
CA LYS A 332 -0.23 -46.64 -5.36
C LYS A 332 1.14 -46.37 -5.97
N ALA A 333 1.21 -46.07 -7.27
CA ALA A 333 2.47 -45.72 -7.92
C ALA A 333 3.09 -44.42 -7.36
N SER A 334 2.25 -43.44 -6.96
CA SER A 334 2.72 -42.19 -6.35
C SER A 334 3.18 -42.35 -4.90
N GLU A 335 2.59 -43.31 -4.17
CA GLU A 335 2.92 -43.60 -2.77
C GLU A 335 4.34 -44.20 -2.62
N THR A 336 4.79 -45.01 -3.58
CA THR A 336 6.16 -45.57 -3.63
C THR A 336 7.23 -44.51 -3.93
N VAL A 337 6.90 -43.47 -4.70
CA VAL A 337 7.82 -42.35 -4.98
C VAL A 337 7.92 -41.42 -3.78
N LEU A 338 6.80 -41.18 -3.08
CA LEU A 338 6.77 -40.40 -1.85
C LEU A 338 7.50 -41.10 -0.70
N SER A 339 7.32 -42.40 -0.49
CA SER A 339 8.00 -43.12 0.60
C SER A 339 9.52 -43.11 0.47
N GLY A 340 10.05 -43.24 -0.75
CA GLY A 340 11.48 -43.07 -1.03
C GLY A 340 11.98 -41.64 -0.79
N LEU A 341 11.12 -40.62 -0.99
CA LEU A 341 11.45 -39.24 -0.64
C LEU A 341 11.55 -39.07 0.89
N TRP A 342 10.55 -39.54 1.64
CA TRP A 342 10.48 -39.42 3.11
C TRP A 342 11.62 -40.15 3.83
N GLN A 343 12.08 -41.30 3.32
CA GLN A 343 13.23 -42.03 3.88
C GLN A 343 14.54 -41.23 3.78
N ASN A 344 14.74 -40.43 2.73
CA ASN A 344 15.93 -39.58 2.58
C ASN A 344 15.94 -38.35 3.51
N ILE A 345 14.81 -38.02 4.17
CA ILE A 345 14.69 -36.88 5.09
C ILE A 345 14.66 -37.31 6.57
N GLY A 346 14.81 -38.61 6.87
CA GLY A 346 14.93 -39.12 8.24
C GLY A 346 13.67 -39.03 9.10
N TYR A 347 12.48 -38.89 8.50
CA TYR A 347 11.23 -38.71 9.23
C TYR A 347 10.68 -40.02 9.80
N VAL A 348 10.42 -40.05 11.11
CA VAL A 348 9.70 -41.14 11.81
C VAL A 348 8.45 -40.55 12.46
N PRO A 349 7.23 -41.02 12.12
CA PRO A 349 6.00 -40.50 12.70
C PRO A 349 5.81 -40.97 14.16
N PRO A 350 5.34 -40.11 15.07
CA PRO A 350 5.09 -40.48 16.46
C PRO A 350 3.83 -41.35 16.59
N THR A 351 3.92 -42.40 17.42
CA THR A 351 2.78 -43.20 17.86
C THR A 351 1.89 -42.39 18.81
N GLN A 352 0.58 -42.33 18.51
CA GLN A 352 -0.41 -41.72 19.41
C GLN A 352 -0.58 -42.56 20.67
N ASP A 353 -0.43 -41.93 21.84
CA ASP A 353 -0.83 -42.50 23.12
C ASP A 353 -1.93 -41.65 23.80
N LYS A 354 -2.58 -42.24 24.79
CA LYS A 354 -3.97 -41.93 25.19
C LYS A 354 -4.21 -40.56 25.83
N GLN A 355 -5.41 -40.04 25.57
CA GLN A 355 -6.02 -38.93 26.32
C GLN A 355 -6.29 -39.32 27.77
N LEU A 356 -6.24 -38.32 28.65
CA LEU A 356 -6.70 -38.39 30.04
C LEU A 356 -7.54 -37.14 30.34
N GLU A 357 -8.77 -37.34 30.82
CA GLU A 357 -9.66 -36.28 31.31
C GLU A 357 -9.20 -35.78 32.70
N VAL A 358 -9.75 -34.63 33.16
CA VAL A 358 -10.48 -34.47 34.45
C VAL A 358 -10.58 -33.00 34.93
N ILE A 359 -11.81 -32.47 34.87
CA ILE A 359 -12.59 -31.74 35.91
C ILE A 359 -12.09 -30.40 36.56
N SER A 360 -12.82 -29.34 36.20
CA SER A 360 -13.52 -28.26 36.95
C SER A 360 -12.91 -27.38 38.08
N SER A 361 -13.39 -26.11 38.01
CA SER A 361 -13.90 -25.23 39.09
C SER A 361 -12.98 -24.76 40.22
N PHE A 362 -12.83 -23.43 40.33
CA PHE A 362 -12.82 -22.74 41.63
C PHE A 362 -13.32 -21.29 41.46
N ASP A 363 -14.35 -20.91 42.23
CA ASP A 363 -14.75 -19.51 42.47
C ASP A 363 -13.86 -18.90 43.55
N THR A 364 -13.62 -17.58 43.50
CA THR A 364 -13.41 -16.78 44.72
C THR A 364 -13.59 -15.29 44.45
N ASP A 365 -14.54 -14.67 45.16
CA ASP A 365 -14.68 -13.23 45.26
C ASP A 365 -13.51 -12.60 46.04
N VAL A 366 -13.02 -11.43 45.61
CA VAL A 366 -12.17 -10.57 46.45
C VAL A 366 -12.58 -9.10 46.31
N GLU A 367 -12.81 -8.50 47.47
CA GLU A 367 -13.30 -7.16 47.75
C GLU A 367 -12.59 -5.97 47.10
N ASN A 368 -13.39 -4.90 46.93
CA ASN A 368 -12.92 -3.52 46.81
C ASN A 368 -11.93 -3.13 47.91
N ASN A 369 -10.91 -2.34 47.57
CA ASN A 369 -10.40 -1.33 48.49
C ASN A 369 -9.88 -0.08 47.76
N ASN A 370 -10.47 1.07 48.08
CA ASN A 370 -10.05 2.38 47.57
C ASN A 370 -8.87 2.91 48.39
N GLY A 371 -7.71 3.10 47.78
CA GLY A 371 -6.57 3.83 48.34
C GLY A 371 -6.34 5.12 47.56
N LYS A 372 -6.49 6.28 48.21
CA LYS A 372 -6.47 7.61 47.57
C LYS A 372 -5.32 8.45 48.14
N ASP A 373 -4.14 8.36 47.55
CA ASP A 373 -2.98 9.20 47.90
C ASP A 373 -2.73 10.28 46.86
N THR A 374 -2.48 11.49 47.34
CA THR A 374 -2.33 12.70 46.51
C THR A 374 -0.94 13.30 46.77
N LEU A 375 -0.10 13.38 45.75
CA LEU A 375 1.26 13.96 45.83
C LEU A 375 1.37 15.25 44.99
N PRO A 376 2.27 16.18 45.36
CA PRO A 376 2.28 17.55 44.84
C PRO A 376 2.98 17.70 43.47
N PRO A 377 2.69 18.78 42.72
CA PRO A 377 3.22 18.97 41.37
C PRO A 377 4.67 19.47 41.37
N GLY A 378 5.55 18.78 40.64
CA GLY A 378 6.92 19.20 40.37
C GLY A 378 7.17 19.34 38.86
N HIS A 379 7.46 20.57 38.43
CA HIS A 379 7.95 21.01 37.12
C HIS A 379 7.96 20.01 35.94
N SER A 380 7.01 20.18 35.01
CA SER A 380 7.05 19.57 33.68
C SER A 380 7.80 20.46 32.67
N SER A 381 8.92 19.95 32.15
CA SER A 381 9.40 20.30 30.81
C SER A 381 8.50 19.60 29.79
N SER A 382 7.80 20.35 28.94
CA SER A 382 6.75 19.83 28.05
C SER A 382 7.32 19.05 26.85
N GLU A 383 7.73 17.80 27.08
CA GLU A 383 8.16 16.86 26.05
C GLU A 383 7.10 15.76 25.88
N ASN A 384 6.03 16.08 25.14
CA ASN A 384 5.00 15.18 24.61
C ASN A 384 4.69 13.91 25.45
N GLU A 385 4.16 14.07 26.66
CA GLU A 385 3.56 12.95 27.39
C GLU A 385 2.37 12.39 26.59
N LEU A 386 2.55 11.18 26.04
CA LEU A 386 1.48 10.48 25.34
C LEU A 386 0.36 10.16 26.35
N PRO A 387 -0.91 10.49 26.07
CA PRO A 387 -1.99 10.26 27.02
C PRO A 387 -2.11 8.76 27.32
N ILE A 388 -2.08 8.42 28.61
CA ILE A 388 -2.28 7.06 29.10
C ILE A 388 -3.78 6.79 29.15
N VAL A 389 -4.19 5.61 28.68
CA VAL A 389 -5.59 5.17 28.65
C VAL A 389 -5.74 3.75 29.16
N ASP A 390 -6.85 3.52 29.86
CA ASP A 390 -7.21 2.25 30.48
C ASP A 390 -7.96 1.38 29.46
N VAL A 391 -7.40 0.22 29.14
CA VAL A 391 -7.95 -0.68 28.11
C VAL A 391 -8.36 -1.99 28.74
N VAL A 392 -9.61 -2.40 28.52
CA VAL A 392 -10.15 -3.70 28.98
C VAL A 392 -9.89 -4.76 27.90
N ALA A 393 -9.25 -5.87 28.28
CA ALA A 393 -8.92 -6.95 27.37
C ALA A 393 -10.18 -7.70 26.86
N PRO A 394 -10.40 -7.87 25.54
CA PRO A 394 -11.55 -8.61 25.01
C PRO A 394 -11.44 -10.13 25.17
N SER A 395 -10.20 -10.63 25.29
CA SER A 395 -9.84 -12.04 25.48
C SER A 395 -8.56 -12.14 26.30
N ASP A 396 -8.13 -13.36 26.64
CA ASP A 396 -6.76 -13.58 27.06
C ASP A 396 -5.83 -13.27 25.88
N LEU A 397 -4.78 -12.47 26.10
CA LEU A 397 -3.85 -12.02 25.06
C LEU A 397 -2.39 -12.14 25.54
N PRO A 398 -1.47 -12.67 24.71
CA PRO A 398 -0.07 -12.82 25.08
C PRO A 398 0.66 -11.47 25.13
N GLY A 399 1.75 -11.40 25.89
CA GLY A 399 2.55 -10.19 26.03
C GLY A 399 3.15 -9.72 24.71
N GLY A 400 3.13 -8.40 24.48
CA GLY A 400 3.58 -7.77 23.23
C GLY A 400 2.55 -7.81 22.09
N TYR A 401 1.40 -8.49 22.25
CA TYR A 401 0.33 -8.46 21.26
C TYR A 401 -0.23 -7.04 21.08
N GLN A 402 -0.69 -6.70 19.87
CA GLN A 402 -1.22 -5.39 19.54
C GLN A 402 -2.64 -5.51 18.99
N PHE A 403 -3.56 -4.69 19.48
CA PHE A 403 -4.95 -4.67 19.02
C PHE A 403 -5.52 -3.25 18.94
N GLU A 404 -6.52 -3.06 18.08
CA GLU A 404 -7.22 -1.79 17.92
C GLU A 404 -8.23 -1.61 19.07
N ALA A 405 -8.06 -0.56 19.86
CA ALA A 405 -8.96 -0.15 20.93
C ALA A 405 -9.61 1.19 20.56
N GLU A 406 -10.87 1.40 20.96
CA GLU A 406 -11.66 2.59 20.62
C GLU A 406 -12.11 3.32 21.90
N ILE A 407 -11.76 4.60 22.02
CA ILE A 407 -12.15 5.47 23.14
C ILE A 407 -12.62 6.83 22.58
N ASN A 408 -13.84 7.25 22.91
CA ASN A 408 -14.44 8.50 22.41
C ASN A 408 -14.37 8.65 20.87
N ASP A 409 -14.78 7.63 20.13
CA ASP A 409 -14.68 7.48 18.66
C ASP A 409 -13.24 7.57 18.09
N LYS A 410 -12.20 7.64 18.94
CA LYS A 410 -10.80 7.59 18.54
C LYS A 410 -10.26 6.18 18.69
N ARG A 411 -9.77 5.61 17.59
CA ARG A 411 -9.08 4.33 17.57
C ARG A 411 -7.57 4.52 17.77
N PHE A 412 -6.97 3.62 18.53
CA PHE A 412 -5.53 3.58 18.76
C PHE A 412 -5.08 2.12 18.89
N LEU A 413 -3.78 1.89 18.71
CA LEU A 413 -3.20 0.56 18.80
C LEU A 413 -2.71 0.30 20.23
N ALA A 414 -3.49 -0.44 21.01
CA ALA A 414 -3.12 -0.86 22.36
C ALA A 414 -2.08 -2.00 22.29
N THR A 415 -0.99 -1.89 23.05
CA THR A 415 0.04 -2.95 23.15
C THR A 415 -0.04 -3.63 24.51
N VAL A 416 -0.23 -4.94 24.52
CA VAL A 416 -0.33 -5.78 25.72
C VAL A 416 1.02 -5.83 26.46
N PRO A 417 1.07 -5.61 27.79
CA PRO A 417 2.31 -5.70 28.55
C PRO A 417 2.94 -7.10 28.51
N ASN A 418 4.26 -7.20 28.67
CA ASN A 418 5.03 -8.45 28.45
C ASN A 418 4.58 -9.69 29.26
N GLY A 419 3.79 -9.52 30.34
CA GLY A 419 3.21 -10.64 31.09
C GLY A 419 1.94 -11.24 30.47
N GLY A 420 1.44 -10.68 29.37
CA GLY A 420 0.09 -10.93 28.88
C GLY A 420 -0.98 -10.27 29.74
N ILE A 421 -2.24 -10.41 29.33
CA ILE A 421 -3.43 -9.97 30.06
C ILE A 421 -4.53 -11.02 29.93
N ARG A 422 -5.36 -11.16 30.96
CA ARG A 422 -6.54 -12.02 30.94
C ARG A 422 -7.77 -11.28 30.40
N LYS A 423 -8.73 -12.02 29.86
CA LYS A 423 -10.02 -11.47 29.43
C LYS A 423 -10.68 -10.66 30.55
N GLY A 424 -11.12 -9.44 30.24
CA GLY A 424 -11.73 -8.52 31.19
C GLY A 424 -10.74 -7.79 32.11
N GLN A 425 -9.45 -8.11 32.08
CA GLN A 425 -8.44 -7.36 32.81
C GLN A 425 -8.24 -5.98 32.18
N THR A 426 -8.24 -4.94 33.01
CA THR A 426 -7.85 -3.58 32.59
C THR A 426 -6.33 -3.42 32.67
N PHE A 427 -5.73 -2.79 31.68
CA PHE A 427 -4.31 -2.42 31.68
C PHE A 427 -4.09 -1.03 31.09
N TYR A 428 -3.03 -0.37 31.54
CA TYR A 428 -2.63 0.95 31.04
C TYR A 428 -1.84 0.80 29.74
N CYS A 429 -2.22 1.55 28.71
CA CYS A 429 -1.45 1.69 27.49
C CYS A 429 -1.25 3.17 27.17
N TYR A 430 -0.06 3.54 26.69
CA TYR A 430 0.14 4.83 26.04
C TYR A 430 -0.69 4.85 24.76
N MET A 431 -1.58 5.83 24.62
CA MET A 431 -2.31 6.07 23.40
C MET A 431 -1.33 6.57 22.35
N LYS A 432 -0.67 5.64 21.66
CA LYS A 432 0.05 5.95 20.43
C LYS A 432 -0.98 6.24 19.36
N VAL A 433 -1.43 7.49 19.33
CA VAL A 433 -2.32 7.98 18.28
C VAL A 433 -1.61 7.73 16.96
N THR A 434 -2.19 6.86 16.14
CA THR A 434 -1.77 6.75 14.74
C THR A 434 -2.05 8.09 14.09
N ASN A 435 -1.00 8.75 13.57
CA ASN A 435 -1.04 10.11 13.00
C ASN A 435 -2.03 10.31 11.83
N ASP A 436 -2.77 9.27 11.43
CA ASP A 436 -4.02 9.35 10.66
C ASP A 436 -5.17 10.01 11.47
N GLU A 437 -4.87 11.07 12.23
CA GLU A 437 -5.82 11.74 13.14
C GLU A 437 -7.07 12.22 12.38
N GLY A 438 -8.19 11.53 12.63
CA GLY A 438 -9.48 11.83 12.04
C GLY A 438 -9.74 11.21 10.66
N ILE A 439 -8.96 10.22 10.19
CA ILE A 439 -9.40 9.36 9.07
C ILE A 439 -10.30 8.24 9.64
N PRO A 440 -11.60 8.16 9.26
CA PRO A 440 -12.49 7.17 9.84
C PRO A 440 -12.25 5.78 9.25
N VAL A 441 -11.99 4.78 10.11
CA VAL A 441 -11.94 3.36 9.73
C VAL A 441 -13.36 2.79 9.61
N GLY A 442 -13.58 1.82 8.72
CA GLY A 442 -14.86 1.13 8.56
C GLY A 442 -15.96 1.94 7.87
N ARG A 443 -15.71 3.18 7.45
CA ARG A 443 -16.67 4.01 6.68
C ARG A 443 -15.98 5.09 5.87
N TRP A 444 -16.58 5.48 4.74
CA TRP A 444 -16.21 6.71 4.04
C TRP A 444 -16.48 7.94 4.94
N ARG A 445 -15.57 8.94 4.91
CA ARG A 445 -15.71 10.19 5.68
C ARG A 445 -16.94 10.98 5.27
N ASP A 446 -17.11 11.10 3.96
CA ASP A 446 -18.18 11.85 3.29
C ASP A 446 -18.99 10.89 2.39
N ARG A 447 -20.28 11.13 2.16
CA ARG A 447 -21.03 10.43 1.10
C ARG A 447 -20.60 10.95 -0.28
N PRO A 448 -20.86 10.23 -1.39
CA PRO A 448 -20.46 10.66 -2.73
C PRO A 448 -20.95 12.05 -3.12
N PHE A 449 -22.16 12.44 -2.69
CA PHE A 449 -22.77 13.74 -2.99
C PHE A 449 -22.41 14.85 -1.98
N ASP A 450 -21.86 14.51 -0.81
CA ASP A 450 -21.41 15.50 0.20
C ASP A 450 -20.15 16.26 -0.27
N CYS A 451 -19.73 16.08 -1.53
CA CYS A 451 -18.62 16.74 -2.22
C CYS A 451 -18.61 18.27 -2.12
N PHE A 452 -19.77 18.90 -1.88
CA PHE A 452 -19.92 20.33 -1.70
C PHE A 452 -19.79 20.83 -0.25
N LYS A 453 -19.48 19.96 0.74
CA LYS A 453 -19.36 20.33 2.17
C LYS A 453 -18.40 21.51 2.41
N TYR A 454 -17.30 21.58 1.65
CA TYR A 454 -16.30 22.66 1.73
C TYR A 454 -16.48 23.73 0.63
N GLY A 455 -17.68 23.80 0.02
CA GLY A 455 -18.03 24.72 -1.06
C GLY A 455 -17.59 24.26 -2.45
N PHE A 456 -18.24 24.80 -3.48
CA PHE A 456 -17.98 24.47 -4.89
C PHE A 456 -16.58 24.89 -5.39
N ARG A 457 -15.91 25.81 -4.67
CA ARG A 457 -14.55 26.28 -4.98
C ARG A 457 -13.45 25.46 -4.31
N HIS A 458 -13.79 24.40 -3.59
CA HIS A 458 -12.79 23.59 -2.90
C HIS A 458 -11.78 22.97 -3.89
N PRO A 459 -10.45 23.11 -3.68
CA PRO A 459 -9.44 22.70 -4.67
C PRO A 459 -9.55 21.24 -5.10
N MET A 460 -9.77 20.32 -4.15
CA MET A 460 -9.91 18.88 -4.46
C MET A 460 -11.17 18.57 -5.29
N LEU A 461 -12.23 19.36 -5.15
CA LEU A 461 -13.45 19.19 -5.96
C LEU A 461 -13.22 19.68 -7.39
N LEU A 462 -12.73 20.91 -7.55
CA LEU A 462 -12.48 21.46 -8.88
C LEU A 462 -11.38 20.70 -9.63
N LEU A 463 -10.32 20.25 -8.94
CA LEU A 463 -9.26 19.44 -9.54
C LEU A 463 -9.78 18.06 -9.98
N SER A 464 -10.73 17.44 -9.25
CA SER A 464 -11.29 16.15 -9.68
C SER A 464 -12.16 16.25 -10.93
N PHE A 465 -12.82 17.40 -11.17
CA PHE A 465 -13.55 17.66 -12.40
C PHE A 465 -12.66 18.12 -13.57
N LEU A 466 -11.69 19.01 -13.32
CA LEU A 466 -10.87 19.63 -14.37
C LEU A 466 -9.64 18.79 -14.77
N CYS A 467 -9.02 18.11 -13.80
CA CYS A 467 -7.81 17.30 -13.99
C CYS A 467 -7.87 16.03 -13.12
N PRO A 468 -8.84 15.12 -13.35
CA PRO A 468 -9.10 13.97 -12.48
C PRO A 468 -7.86 13.12 -12.19
N LEU A 469 -6.97 12.92 -13.17
CA LEU A 469 -5.75 12.14 -12.96
C LEU A 469 -4.76 12.82 -11.99
N LEU A 470 -4.71 14.15 -11.92
CA LEU A 470 -3.89 14.85 -10.90
C LEU A 470 -4.50 14.75 -9.51
N ALA A 471 -5.83 14.94 -9.40
CA ALA A 471 -6.52 14.77 -8.11
C ALA A 471 -6.39 13.33 -7.59
N LEU A 472 -6.49 12.34 -8.49
CA LEU A 472 -6.27 10.94 -8.16
C LEU A 472 -4.82 10.65 -7.79
N ALA A 473 -3.84 11.24 -8.48
CA ALA A 473 -2.43 11.08 -8.14
C ALA A 473 -2.09 11.65 -6.74
N GLN A 474 -2.69 12.78 -6.35
CA GLN A 474 -2.58 13.29 -4.97
C GLN A 474 -3.16 12.31 -3.93
N VAL A 475 -4.25 11.61 -4.25
CA VAL A 475 -4.81 10.55 -3.40
C VAL A 475 -3.82 9.39 -3.29
N MET A 476 -3.27 8.92 -4.42
CA MET A 476 -2.30 7.83 -4.46
C MET A 476 -1.04 8.17 -3.64
N GLU A 477 -0.49 9.37 -3.82
CA GLU A 477 0.73 9.85 -3.16
C GLU A 477 0.59 9.88 -1.63
N ARG A 478 -0.54 10.39 -1.09
CA ARG A 478 -0.83 10.34 0.36
C ARG A 478 -0.93 8.92 0.93
N VAL A 479 -1.38 7.97 0.12
CA VAL A 479 -1.68 6.60 0.54
C VAL A 479 -0.49 5.66 0.25
N GLY A 480 0.58 6.16 -0.40
CA GLY A 480 1.72 5.35 -0.82
C GLY A 480 1.31 4.31 -1.87
N LEU A 481 0.43 4.66 -2.81
CA LEU A 481 0.04 3.82 -3.94
C LEU A 481 0.77 4.26 -5.22
N ASP A 482 0.92 3.35 -6.18
CA ASP A 482 1.42 3.64 -7.52
C ASP A 482 0.37 4.33 -8.41
N ILE A 483 0.76 4.75 -9.62
CA ILE A 483 -0.14 5.37 -10.61
C ILE A 483 -1.26 4.46 -11.10
N THR A 484 -1.19 3.16 -10.81
CA THR A 484 -2.24 2.17 -11.12
C THR A 484 -3.21 1.98 -9.94
N GLY A 485 -2.95 2.60 -8.79
CA GLY A 485 -3.76 2.48 -7.58
C GLY A 485 -3.42 1.26 -6.72
N ARG A 486 -2.23 0.67 -6.89
CA ARG A 486 -1.76 -0.52 -6.16
C ARG A 486 -0.64 -0.17 -5.18
N LYS A 487 -0.37 -1.03 -4.20
CA LYS A 487 0.83 -0.91 -3.35
C LYS A 487 2.08 -1.03 -4.26
N PRO A 488 3.09 -0.15 -4.14
CA PRO A 488 4.32 -0.25 -4.91
C PRO A 488 5.07 -1.54 -4.56
N ILE A 489 5.88 -2.03 -5.51
CA ILE A 489 6.83 -3.10 -5.23
C ILE A 489 7.88 -2.54 -4.26
N GLU A 490 8.26 -3.31 -3.25
CA GLU A 490 8.91 -2.88 -2.01
C GLU A 490 10.30 -2.20 -2.15
N ASN A 491 10.81 -2.06 -3.37
CA ASN A 491 12.10 -1.43 -3.69
C ASN A 491 12.02 -0.32 -4.75
N THR A 492 10.82 0.12 -5.16
CA THR A 492 10.67 1.20 -6.15
C THR A 492 10.76 2.58 -5.48
N PRO A 493 11.79 3.41 -5.74
CA PRO A 493 11.86 4.76 -5.18
C PRO A 493 10.71 5.61 -5.74
N GLN A 494 9.87 6.15 -4.86
CA GLN A 494 8.68 6.93 -5.24
C GLN A 494 8.96 8.43 -5.44
N ASP A 495 10.23 8.83 -5.49
CA ASP A 495 10.62 10.24 -5.54
C ASP A 495 10.67 10.81 -6.97
N GLY A 496 10.44 12.12 -7.08
CA GLY A 496 10.61 12.87 -8.32
C GLY A 496 9.65 12.42 -9.44
N LEU A 497 10.21 12.07 -10.61
CA LEU A 497 9.42 11.68 -11.80
C LEU A 497 8.67 10.35 -11.62
N TRP A 498 9.20 9.46 -10.76
CA TRP A 498 8.62 8.15 -10.46
C TRP A 498 7.53 8.20 -9.38
N SER A 499 7.29 9.38 -8.78
CA SER A 499 6.11 9.60 -7.94
C SER A 499 4.81 9.39 -8.75
N PRO A 500 3.69 9.02 -8.11
CA PRO A 500 2.38 8.94 -8.78
C PRO A 500 2.03 10.26 -9.49
N ARG A 501 2.35 11.40 -8.87
CA ARG A 501 2.17 12.73 -9.44
C ARG A 501 3.09 12.98 -10.65
N GLY A 502 4.37 12.60 -10.58
CA GLY A 502 5.31 12.73 -11.70
C GLY A 502 4.87 11.92 -12.92
N MET A 503 4.41 10.69 -12.69
CA MET A 503 3.80 9.85 -13.73
C MET A 503 2.51 10.44 -14.28
N ALA A 504 1.59 10.92 -13.43
CA ALA A 504 0.34 11.55 -13.85
C ALA A 504 0.56 12.81 -14.71
N ILE A 505 1.51 13.67 -14.32
CA ILE A 505 1.91 14.85 -15.11
C ILE A 505 2.47 14.39 -16.47
N SER A 506 3.34 13.38 -16.49
CA SER A 506 3.93 12.84 -17.73
C SER A 506 2.87 12.28 -18.69
N ILE A 507 1.90 11.52 -18.16
CA ILE A 507 0.76 10.98 -18.92
C ILE A 507 -0.11 12.11 -19.48
N LEU A 508 -0.39 13.15 -18.69
CA LEU A 508 -1.17 14.32 -19.14
C LEU A 508 -0.45 15.15 -20.21
N CYS A 509 0.86 15.36 -20.07
CA CYS A 509 1.68 16.03 -21.08
C CYS A 509 1.70 15.22 -22.39
N PHE A 510 1.81 13.89 -22.32
CA PHE A 510 1.75 13.01 -23.48
C PHE A 510 0.37 13.06 -24.17
N TRP A 511 -0.73 12.92 -23.41
CA TRP A 511 -2.09 13.03 -23.92
C TRP A 511 -2.38 14.42 -24.55
N ALA A 512 -1.90 15.50 -23.93
CA ALA A 512 -2.03 16.85 -24.48
C ALA A 512 -1.24 17.00 -25.79
N GLY A 513 -0.02 16.45 -25.85
CA GLY A 513 0.81 16.42 -27.06
C GLY A 513 0.17 15.63 -28.22
N LEU A 514 -0.46 14.48 -27.94
CA LEU A 514 -1.22 13.73 -28.94
C LEU A 514 -2.41 14.53 -29.47
N ASN A 515 -3.24 15.12 -28.59
CA ASN A 515 -4.39 15.93 -29.02
C ASN A 515 -3.94 17.17 -29.82
N LEU A 516 -2.89 17.87 -29.38
CA LEU A 516 -2.32 19.00 -30.12
C LEU A 516 -1.86 18.58 -31.52
N THR A 517 -1.16 17.45 -31.63
CA THR A 517 -0.69 16.90 -32.92
C THR A 517 -1.86 16.59 -33.86
N ILE A 518 -2.93 15.97 -33.34
CA ILE A 518 -4.12 15.66 -34.16
C ILE A 518 -4.87 16.93 -34.59
N VAL A 519 -5.02 17.91 -33.69
CA VAL A 519 -5.68 19.19 -34.00
C VAL A 519 -4.89 19.99 -35.04
N SER A 520 -3.57 20.11 -34.90
CA SER A 520 -2.72 20.75 -35.92
C SER A 520 -2.73 20.00 -37.25
N GLY A 521 -2.85 18.65 -37.23
CA GLY A 521 -3.04 17.85 -38.43
C GLY A 521 -4.38 18.11 -39.14
N LEU A 522 -5.46 18.29 -38.37
CA LEU A 522 -6.77 18.70 -38.90
C LEU A 522 -6.76 20.11 -39.48
N GLU A 523 -6.15 21.07 -38.78
CA GLU A 523 -5.99 22.45 -39.25
C GLU A 523 -5.19 22.50 -40.56
N PHE A 524 -4.07 21.77 -40.63
CA PHE A 524 -3.26 21.67 -41.85
C PHE A 524 -4.04 21.08 -43.03
N LYS A 525 -4.83 20.01 -42.82
CA LYS A 525 -5.70 19.44 -43.86
C LYS A 525 -6.76 20.44 -44.32
N LEU A 526 -7.40 21.13 -43.38
CA LEU A 526 -8.43 22.14 -43.66
C LEU A 526 -7.86 23.30 -44.49
N HIS A 527 -6.69 23.82 -44.12
CA HIS A 527 -5.99 24.86 -44.88
C HIS A 527 -5.49 24.38 -46.24
N SER A 528 -5.15 23.10 -46.38
CA SER A 528 -4.69 22.50 -47.64
C SER A 528 -5.84 22.08 -48.58
N TYR A 529 -7.11 22.35 -48.21
CA TYR A 529 -8.31 21.87 -48.90
C TYR A 529 -8.37 20.33 -49.08
N VAL A 530 -7.69 19.59 -48.19
CA VAL A 530 -7.71 18.12 -48.15
C VAL A 530 -8.94 17.67 -47.36
N THR A 531 -9.65 16.67 -47.88
CA THR A 531 -10.84 16.13 -47.20
C THR A 531 -10.50 15.51 -45.85
N VAL A 532 -11.14 16.00 -44.79
CA VAL A 532 -11.06 15.40 -43.45
C VAL A 532 -11.76 14.04 -43.48
N SER A 533 -11.06 12.99 -43.06
CA SER A 533 -11.57 11.62 -43.09
C SER A 533 -12.25 11.26 -41.78
N ALA A 534 -13.19 10.29 -41.82
CA ALA A 534 -13.73 9.67 -40.62
C ALA A 534 -12.62 9.07 -39.71
N ALA A 535 -11.48 8.68 -40.29
CA ALA A 535 -10.31 8.22 -39.55
C ALA A 535 -9.71 9.32 -38.63
N ASP A 536 -9.76 10.58 -39.04
CA ASP A 536 -9.23 11.70 -38.25
C ASP A 536 -10.06 11.90 -36.98
N PHE A 537 -11.39 11.92 -37.11
CA PHE A 537 -12.31 11.97 -35.96
C PHE A 537 -12.20 10.73 -35.08
N LEU A 538 -12.07 9.54 -35.66
CA LEU A 538 -11.89 8.30 -34.91
C LEU A 538 -10.61 8.32 -34.06
N SER A 539 -9.53 8.95 -34.55
CA SER A 539 -8.29 9.10 -33.78
C SER A 539 -8.48 9.96 -32.52
N ILE A 540 -9.21 11.08 -32.61
CA ILE A 540 -9.55 11.93 -31.46
C ILE A 540 -10.39 11.15 -30.45
N ILE A 541 -11.42 10.44 -30.93
CA ILE A 541 -12.31 9.64 -30.08
C ILE A 541 -11.51 8.56 -29.35
N LEU A 542 -10.63 7.83 -30.06
CA LEU A 542 -9.85 6.73 -29.49
C LEU A 542 -8.81 7.20 -28.46
N VAL A 543 -8.09 8.30 -28.74
CA VAL A 543 -7.12 8.89 -27.79
C VAL A 543 -7.81 9.38 -26.52
N ASN A 544 -8.98 10.02 -26.63
CA ASN A 544 -9.69 10.52 -25.47
C ASN A 544 -10.42 9.40 -24.69
N ALA A 545 -11.02 8.43 -25.39
CA ALA A 545 -11.62 7.26 -24.77
C ALA A 545 -10.60 6.40 -24.01
N SER A 546 -9.37 6.23 -24.54
CA SER A 546 -8.32 5.48 -23.85
C SER A 546 -7.84 6.16 -22.57
N MET A 547 -7.71 7.50 -22.58
CA MET A 547 -7.37 8.30 -21.40
C MET A 547 -8.47 8.24 -20.32
N ILE A 548 -9.75 8.32 -20.72
CA ILE A 548 -10.89 8.16 -19.81
C ILE A 548 -10.90 6.74 -19.22
N ALA A 549 -10.74 5.70 -20.05
CA ALA A 549 -10.72 4.31 -19.59
C ALA A 549 -9.56 4.03 -18.62
N PHE A 550 -8.37 4.58 -18.88
CA PHE A 550 -7.23 4.53 -17.96
C PHE A 550 -7.55 5.21 -16.62
N THR A 551 -8.09 6.43 -16.65
CA THR A 551 -8.44 7.20 -15.45
C THR A 551 -9.50 6.48 -14.61
N ILE A 552 -10.50 5.88 -15.24
CA ILE A 552 -11.53 5.06 -14.57
C ILE A 552 -10.89 3.82 -13.92
N LYS A 553 -10.04 3.09 -14.65
CA LYS A 553 -9.35 1.90 -14.12
C LYS A 553 -8.48 2.24 -12.90
N ALA A 554 -7.71 3.33 -12.98
CA ALA A 554 -6.90 3.82 -11.87
C ALA A 554 -7.77 4.26 -10.68
N THR A 555 -8.93 4.88 -10.93
CA THR A 555 -9.89 5.28 -9.90
C THR A 555 -10.46 4.08 -9.15
N ILE A 556 -10.86 3.02 -9.88
CA ILE A 556 -11.38 1.77 -9.30
C ILE A 556 -10.32 1.13 -8.39
N ASN A 557 -9.12 0.86 -8.92
CA ASN A 557 -8.03 0.25 -8.15
C ASN A 557 -7.67 1.06 -6.89
N THR A 558 -7.63 2.39 -6.99
CA THR A 558 -7.35 3.28 -5.85
C THR A 558 -8.44 3.21 -4.79
N ARG A 559 -9.71 3.13 -5.22
CA ARG A 559 -10.84 2.96 -4.31
C ARG A 559 -10.80 1.62 -3.60
N ASP A 560 -10.50 0.53 -4.32
CA ASP A 560 -10.40 -0.81 -3.75
C ASP A 560 -9.26 -0.88 -2.73
N SER A 561 -8.07 -0.35 -3.06
CA SER A 561 -6.93 -0.23 -2.14
C SER A 561 -7.23 0.61 -0.89
N LEU A 562 -8.02 1.69 -1.03
CA LEU A 562 -8.50 2.50 0.10
C LEU A 562 -9.50 1.74 0.97
N MET A 563 -10.43 0.99 0.36
CA MET A 563 -11.41 0.19 1.09
C MET A 563 -10.74 -0.95 1.86
N GLU A 564 -9.73 -1.60 1.28
CA GLU A 564 -8.88 -2.58 1.97
C GLU A 564 -8.14 -1.93 3.14
N ARG A 565 -7.38 -0.85 2.89
CA ARG A 565 -6.55 -0.18 3.90
C ARG A 565 -7.35 0.35 5.10
N TYR A 566 -8.51 0.96 4.85
CA TYR A 566 -9.35 1.55 5.89
C TYR A 566 -10.54 0.64 6.29
N GLN A 567 -10.48 -0.65 5.95
CA GLN A 567 -11.49 -1.68 6.27
C GLN A 567 -12.93 -1.27 5.94
N ILE A 568 -13.13 -0.43 4.90
CA ILE A 568 -14.45 0.08 4.55
C ILE A 568 -15.27 -1.06 3.95
N PRO A 569 -16.37 -1.48 4.58
CA PRO A 569 -17.13 -2.62 4.10
C PRO A 569 -17.73 -2.32 2.73
N THR A 570 -17.63 -3.28 1.81
CA THR A 570 -18.45 -3.24 0.60
C THR A 570 -19.92 -3.19 1.00
N GLY A 571 -20.69 -2.25 0.44
CA GLY A 571 -22.11 -2.15 0.76
C GLY A 571 -22.87 -3.43 0.40
N ARG A 572 -24.12 -3.59 0.85
CA ARG A 572 -24.94 -4.81 0.67
C ARG A 572 -25.04 -5.35 -0.78
N LEU A 573 -24.70 -4.55 -1.78
CA LEU A 573 -24.68 -4.90 -3.21
C LEU A 573 -23.29 -5.36 -3.72
N GLY A 574 -22.33 -5.56 -2.81
CA GLY A 574 -20.97 -6.02 -3.10
C GLY A 574 -20.09 -5.02 -3.86
N SER A 575 -18.86 -5.45 -4.18
CA SER A 575 -17.85 -4.67 -4.92
C SER A 575 -18.40 -4.07 -6.23
N ARG A 576 -19.20 -4.82 -7.01
CA ARG A 576 -19.76 -4.39 -8.30
C ARG A 576 -20.48 -3.03 -8.25
N ASN A 577 -21.22 -2.74 -7.19
CA ASN A 577 -21.93 -1.47 -7.07
C ASN A 577 -20.97 -0.29 -6.82
N GLU A 578 -19.90 -0.51 -6.05
CA GLU A 578 -18.86 0.50 -5.86
C GLU A 578 -18.06 0.72 -7.15
N THR A 579 -17.84 -0.31 -7.97
CA THR A 579 -17.28 -0.18 -9.32
C THR A 579 -18.17 0.70 -10.21
N ILE A 580 -19.49 0.44 -10.25
CA ILE A 580 -20.43 1.20 -11.09
C ILE A 580 -20.47 2.68 -10.67
N LYS A 581 -20.54 2.97 -9.36
CA LYS A 581 -20.43 4.36 -8.84
C LYS A 581 -19.11 5.01 -9.26
N SER A 582 -18.01 4.26 -9.20
CA SER A 582 -16.67 4.73 -9.59
C SER A 582 -16.52 4.96 -11.09
N ILE A 583 -17.35 4.34 -11.94
CA ILE A 583 -17.40 4.60 -13.38
C ILE A 583 -18.27 5.83 -13.67
N ILE A 584 -19.51 5.86 -13.17
CA ILE A 584 -20.50 6.89 -13.52
C ILE A 584 -20.17 8.24 -12.88
N LEU A 585 -19.69 8.23 -11.63
CA LEU A 585 -19.46 9.44 -10.82
C LEU A 585 -17.97 9.60 -10.49
N PHE A 586 -17.07 9.21 -11.39
CA PHE A 586 -15.62 9.16 -11.11
C PHE A 586 -15.02 10.47 -10.55
N PRO A 587 -15.41 11.70 -10.97
CA PRO A 587 -14.90 12.93 -10.35
C PRO A 587 -15.36 13.11 -8.90
N LEU A 588 -16.59 12.71 -8.58
CA LEU A 588 -17.13 12.74 -7.21
C LEU A 588 -16.47 11.66 -6.34
N THR A 589 -16.23 10.48 -6.90
CA THR A 589 -15.46 9.40 -6.26
C THR A 589 -14.04 9.85 -5.93
N ILE A 590 -13.33 10.50 -6.86
CA ILE A 590 -12.00 11.07 -6.62
C ILE A 590 -12.06 12.13 -5.50
N ALA A 591 -13.03 13.05 -5.54
CA ALA A 591 -13.22 14.03 -4.48
C ALA A 591 -13.62 13.41 -3.12
N GLN A 592 -14.33 12.27 -3.10
CA GLN A 592 -14.64 11.50 -1.89
C GLN A 592 -13.36 10.90 -1.30
N MET A 593 -12.54 10.22 -2.12
CA MET A 593 -11.26 9.64 -1.70
C MET A 593 -10.26 10.71 -1.24
N GLY A 594 -10.19 11.83 -1.96
CA GLY A 594 -9.36 12.99 -1.65
C GLY A 594 -9.74 13.73 -0.37
N ARG A 595 -10.96 13.57 0.14
CA ARG A 595 -11.39 14.09 1.45
C ARG A 595 -11.40 13.02 2.53
N HIS A 596 -11.47 11.74 2.19
CA HIS A 596 -11.27 10.67 3.17
C HIS A 596 -9.83 10.70 3.72
N THR A 597 -8.85 10.79 2.81
CA THR A 597 -7.40 10.76 3.07
C THR A 597 -6.79 12.01 3.74
N THR A 598 -7.57 13.05 4.05
CA THR A 598 -7.06 14.23 4.78
C THR A 598 -8.20 15.01 5.43
N SER A 599 -7.93 15.71 6.55
CA SER A 599 -8.95 16.52 7.25
C SER A 599 -8.92 17.97 6.78
N TYR A 600 -9.72 18.31 5.76
CA TYR A 600 -9.87 19.70 5.29
C TYR A 600 -10.59 20.64 6.29
N GLU A 601 -11.01 20.13 7.45
CA GLU A 601 -11.47 20.95 8.58
C GLU A 601 -10.29 21.55 9.37
N HIS A 602 -9.09 20.97 9.26
CA HIS A 602 -7.88 21.44 9.92
C HIS A 602 -6.85 21.98 8.91
N TYR A 603 -6.75 21.34 7.74
CA TYR A 603 -5.76 21.68 6.73
C TYR A 603 -6.37 22.43 5.54
N GLY A 604 -5.83 23.61 5.23
CA GLY A 604 -6.19 24.34 4.02
C GLY A 604 -5.84 23.55 2.75
N GLY A 605 -6.83 23.33 1.88
CA GLY A 605 -6.61 22.64 0.59
C GLY A 605 -5.75 23.46 -0.37
N VAL A 606 -4.79 22.82 -1.04
CA VAL A 606 -3.86 23.46 -1.98
C VAL A 606 -3.91 22.79 -3.34
N TRP A 607 -3.97 23.61 -4.38
CA TRP A 607 -3.90 23.17 -5.77
C TRP A 607 -2.52 22.61 -6.11
N CYS A 608 -2.49 21.44 -6.74
CA CYS A 608 -1.29 20.88 -7.39
C CYS A 608 -0.05 20.74 -6.47
N ASN A 609 -0.19 20.72 -5.14
CA ASN A 609 0.85 20.24 -4.23
C ASN A 609 0.87 18.69 -4.21
N ALA A 610 1.97 18.06 -3.77
CA ALA A 610 2.08 16.61 -3.63
C ALA A 610 0.99 16.07 -2.69
N THR A 611 0.96 16.59 -1.47
CA THR A 611 -0.04 16.24 -0.45
C THR A 611 -1.38 16.96 -0.63
N GLY A 612 -1.48 17.96 -1.51
CA GLY A 612 -2.73 18.73 -1.73
C GLY A 612 -3.23 19.55 -0.52
N PHE A 613 -2.40 19.75 0.51
CA PHE A 613 -2.66 20.64 1.63
C PHE A 613 -1.46 21.57 1.91
N VAL A 614 -1.68 22.62 2.70
CA VAL A 614 -0.59 23.43 3.27
C VAL A 614 0.09 22.60 4.35
N GLU A 615 1.37 22.30 4.17
CA GLU A 615 2.19 21.75 5.24
C GLU A 615 2.32 22.84 6.32
N HIS A 616 1.86 22.56 7.54
CA HIS A 616 2.07 23.48 8.65
C HIS A 616 3.57 23.55 8.91
N GLN A 617 4.19 24.65 8.48
CA GLN A 617 5.46 25.08 9.05
C GLN A 617 5.23 25.19 10.56
N GLY A 618 5.97 24.38 11.32
CA GLY A 618 5.92 24.42 12.77
C GLY A 618 6.30 25.82 13.27
N PRO A 619 5.79 26.23 14.46
CA PRO A 619 6.10 27.52 15.06
C PRO A 619 7.60 27.69 15.35
#